data_AF-A0A2V8RRJ3-F1
#
_entry.id   AF-A0A2V8RRJ3-F1
#
_cell.length_a   1.000
_cell.length_b   1.000
_cell.length_c   1.000
_cell.angle_alpha   90.00
_cell.angle_beta   90.00
_cell.angle_gamma   90.00
#
_symmetry.space_group_name_H-M   'P 1'
#
loop_
_entity.id
_entity.type
_entity.pdbx_description
1 polymer ?
#
loop_
_entity_poly.entity_id
_entity_poly.type
_entity_poly.pdbx_seq_one_letter_code
_entity_poly.pdbx_strand_id
1 'polypeptide(L)'
;MIVDNETANLPRTASGKLIKVGKWIESLKASDVNQIWLELHRLVSSHPLVRASKRAGFLVEEGKYNAYTDLTQELFVALLSKDRFQHYLETGMTNVEVEAEISQIELTNMLTAELRKRYPESYRLARRISTLIQSSERFKRFDNLNNPDAHRRLADRLYGLSAWQDHKSRRDAAEMDERVKSVPFYGRDTRMVGCTGDAQIVISNVELEKLIVRVFKAIDSTVDVRSLRSFVMSRLPIMDIHLVPVGGSGENEDEDRAPFEIADIRETPEDDYFRREAEAEAATFVDGFLQDLSKTVRNKPKQYDRIVNVLWHCYLVSDGGTQLEIAEMLGVSDSLVSDYRKRIENLLQGLAFNGVNEARQFERALKRRVREMVVAEQVEVAV
;
A
#
# COMPACT_ATOMS: atom_id res chain seq x y z
N MET A 1 11.88 -12.13 -56.20
CA MET A 1 11.06 -11.20 -55.39
C MET A 1 10.19 -12.05 -54.49
N ILE A 2 10.66 -12.32 -53.27
CA ILE A 2 9.89 -13.00 -52.23
C ILE A 2 9.47 -11.86 -51.31
N VAL A 3 8.16 -11.64 -51.22
CA VAL A 3 7.56 -10.62 -50.36
C VAL A 3 7.54 -11.21 -48.95
N ASP A 4 8.23 -10.53 -48.03
CA ASP A 4 8.35 -10.92 -46.63
C ASP A 4 6.97 -11.01 -45.97
N ASN A 5 6.65 -12.20 -45.49
CA ASN A 5 5.37 -12.54 -44.86
C ASN A 5 5.47 -12.52 -43.32
N GLU A 6 6.24 -11.59 -42.75
CA GLU A 6 6.44 -11.47 -41.29
C GLU A 6 5.24 -10.87 -40.54
N THR A 7 4.24 -10.35 -41.25
CA THR A 7 3.05 -9.75 -40.61
C THR A 7 1.97 -10.77 -40.20
N ALA A 8 2.13 -12.05 -40.58
CA ALA A 8 1.10 -13.06 -40.39
C ALA A 8 1.05 -13.69 -38.98
N ASN A 9 2.11 -13.56 -38.16
CA ASN A 9 2.26 -14.30 -36.89
C ASN A 9 2.47 -13.43 -35.64
N LEU A 10 2.09 -12.16 -35.66
CA LEU A 10 2.15 -11.32 -34.46
C LEU A 10 1.01 -11.69 -33.49
N PRO A 11 1.28 -11.88 -32.18
CA PRO A 11 0.25 -12.14 -31.20
C PRO A 11 -0.74 -10.99 -31.18
N ARG A 12 -2.00 -11.30 -31.49
CA ARG A 12 -3.10 -10.35 -31.50
C ARG A 12 -3.74 -10.32 -30.12
N THR A 13 -4.01 -9.12 -29.62
CA THR A 13 -4.91 -8.94 -28.48
C THR A 13 -6.32 -9.42 -28.83
N ALA A 14 -7.18 -9.68 -27.84
CA ALA A 14 -8.58 -10.06 -28.06
C ALA A 14 -9.37 -9.00 -28.88
N SER A 15 -8.85 -7.77 -28.96
CA SER A 15 -9.36 -6.64 -29.75
C SER A 15 -8.72 -6.49 -31.14
N GLY A 16 -7.87 -7.43 -31.57
CA GLY A 16 -7.30 -7.44 -32.93
C GLY A 16 -6.17 -6.43 -33.19
N LYS A 17 -5.74 -5.65 -32.19
CA LYS A 17 -4.56 -4.77 -32.33
C LYS A 17 -3.26 -5.56 -32.28
N LEU A 18 -2.35 -5.27 -33.21
CA LEU A 18 -0.99 -5.82 -33.27
C LEU A 18 -0.19 -5.33 -32.05
N ILE A 19 0.31 -6.25 -31.24
CA ILE A 19 1.27 -5.93 -30.18
C ILE A 19 2.54 -5.44 -30.89
N LYS A 20 2.99 -4.21 -30.59
CA LYS A 20 4.25 -3.69 -31.13
C LYS A 20 5.39 -4.44 -30.45
N VAL A 21 5.96 -5.41 -31.16
CA VAL A 21 7.11 -6.20 -30.69
C VAL A 21 8.40 -5.44 -31.04
N GLY A 22 9.31 -5.36 -30.08
CA GLY A 22 10.61 -4.70 -30.27
C GLY A 22 11.52 -5.46 -31.23
N LYS A 23 12.46 -4.77 -31.89
CA LYS A 23 13.45 -5.39 -32.79
C LYS A 23 14.66 -5.95 -32.02
N TRP A 24 14.40 -6.77 -31.00
CA TRP A 24 15.40 -7.25 -30.04
C TRP A 24 16.63 -7.87 -30.69
N ILE A 25 16.46 -8.83 -31.60
CA ILE A 25 17.59 -9.58 -32.18
C ILE A 25 18.48 -8.70 -33.06
N GLU A 26 17.90 -7.78 -33.83
CA GLU A 26 18.66 -6.82 -34.63
C GLU A 26 19.50 -5.91 -33.71
N SER A 27 18.86 -5.35 -32.69
CA SER A 27 19.52 -4.45 -31.73
C SER A 27 20.59 -5.15 -30.89
N LEU A 28 20.36 -6.40 -30.47
CA LEU A 28 21.32 -7.19 -29.71
C LEU A 28 22.54 -7.57 -30.57
N LYS A 29 22.33 -8.01 -31.81
CA LYS A 29 23.43 -8.32 -32.75
C LYS A 29 24.25 -7.08 -33.11
N ALA A 30 23.59 -5.94 -33.28
CA ALA A 30 24.24 -4.66 -33.57
C ALA A 30 24.87 -4.02 -32.33
N SER A 31 24.64 -4.57 -31.13
CA SER A 31 25.02 -3.95 -29.85
C SER A 31 24.51 -2.50 -29.72
N ASP A 32 23.32 -2.23 -30.25
CA ASP A 32 22.69 -0.91 -30.19
C ASP A 32 22.04 -0.70 -28.81
N VAL A 33 22.85 -0.22 -27.88
CA VAL A 33 22.45 0.03 -26.48
C VAL A 33 21.28 1.00 -26.40
N ASN A 34 21.21 2.00 -27.28
CA ASN A 34 20.14 3.00 -27.26
C ASN A 34 18.79 2.36 -27.63
N GLN A 35 18.76 1.50 -28.64
CA GLN A 35 17.55 0.77 -28.97
C GLN A 35 17.15 -0.22 -27.88
N ILE A 36 18.11 -0.98 -27.35
CA ILE A 36 17.85 -1.92 -26.25
C ILE A 36 17.23 -1.18 -25.06
N TRP A 37 17.77 -0.01 -24.72
CA TRP A 37 17.24 0.84 -23.66
C TRP A 37 15.80 1.30 -23.94
N LEU A 38 15.52 1.80 -25.15
CA LEU A 38 14.18 2.26 -25.53
C LEU A 38 13.14 1.14 -25.46
N GLU A 39 13.49 -0.06 -25.92
CA GLU A 39 12.59 -1.21 -25.85
C GLU A 39 12.39 -1.71 -24.40
N LEU A 40 13.43 -1.72 -23.58
CA LEU A 40 13.30 -2.02 -22.14
C LEU A 40 12.42 -0.99 -21.44
N HIS A 41 12.63 0.30 -21.71
CA HIS A 41 11.83 1.38 -21.14
C HIS A 41 10.35 1.25 -21.55
N ARG A 42 10.08 0.88 -22.80
CA ARG A 42 8.72 0.58 -23.27
C ARG A 42 8.10 -0.58 -22.48
N LEU A 43 8.84 -1.67 -22.27
CA LEU A 43 8.36 -2.81 -21.49
C LEU A 43 8.06 -2.41 -20.05
N VAL A 44 8.98 -1.73 -19.38
CA VAL A 44 8.82 -1.26 -18.01
C VAL A 44 7.60 -0.33 -17.89
N SER A 45 7.47 0.64 -18.79
CA SER A 45 6.38 1.63 -18.75
C SER A 45 5.00 1.01 -18.99
N SER A 46 4.93 0.00 -19.86
CA SER A 46 3.67 -0.68 -20.22
C SER A 46 3.33 -1.85 -19.29
N HIS A 47 4.27 -2.30 -18.45
CA HIS A 47 4.10 -3.49 -17.64
C HIS A 47 2.97 -3.31 -16.60
N PRO A 48 2.02 -4.26 -16.50
CA PRO A 48 0.86 -4.14 -15.61
C PRO A 48 1.22 -3.90 -14.13
N LEU A 49 2.26 -4.59 -13.62
CA LEU A 49 2.70 -4.39 -12.25
C LEU A 49 3.28 -3.00 -12.01
N VAL A 50 4.00 -2.44 -12.98
CA VAL A 50 4.62 -1.11 -12.83
C VAL A 50 3.53 -0.04 -12.85
N ARG A 51 2.57 -0.15 -13.78
CA ARG A 51 1.40 0.77 -13.83
C ARG A 51 0.55 0.68 -12.56
N ALA A 52 0.34 -0.53 -12.05
CA ALA A 52 -0.38 -0.74 -10.79
C ALA A 52 0.36 -0.14 -9.59
N SER A 53 1.67 -0.40 -9.47
CA SER A 53 2.49 0.15 -8.39
C SER A 53 2.54 1.67 -8.44
N LYS A 54 2.54 2.29 -9.64
CA LYS A 54 2.43 3.75 -9.78
C LYS A 54 1.06 4.26 -9.31
N ARG A 55 -0.04 3.63 -9.74
CA ARG A 55 -1.40 4.02 -9.32
C ARG A 55 -1.60 3.89 -7.81
N ALA A 56 -0.98 2.90 -7.19
CA ALA A 56 -1.03 2.68 -5.75
C ALA A 56 -0.07 3.58 -4.95
N GLY A 57 0.67 4.49 -5.61
CA GLY A 57 1.62 5.39 -4.94
C GLY A 57 2.95 4.74 -4.51
N PHE A 58 3.16 3.45 -4.80
CA PHE A 58 4.37 2.72 -4.40
C PHE A 58 5.64 3.10 -5.16
N LEU A 59 5.47 3.69 -6.35
CA LEU A 59 6.59 4.20 -7.17
C LEU A 59 6.80 5.71 -6.99
N VAL A 60 6.24 6.32 -5.94
CA VAL A 60 6.25 7.78 -5.72
C VAL A 60 7.15 8.21 -4.56
N GLU A 61 7.77 7.28 -3.82
CA GLU A 61 8.68 7.65 -2.74
C GLU A 61 10.13 7.80 -3.23
N GLU A 62 10.69 9.00 -2.96
CA GLU A 62 12.02 9.56 -3.30
C GLU A 62 12.15 10.46 -4.55
N GLY A 63 11.04 10.98 -5.08
CA GLY A 63 11.09 12.06 -6.08
C GLY A 63 10.22 11.73 -7.27
N LYS A 64 9.25 12.62 -7.54
CA LYS A 64 8.03 12.31 -8.31
C LYS A 64 8.22 11.93 -9.81
N TYR A 65 9.42 11.74 -10.35
CA TYR A 65 9.60 11.70 -11.81
C TYR A 65 10.59 10.69 -12.47
N ASN A 66 11.24 9.74 -11.78
CA ASN A 66 12.21 8.83 -12.46
C ASN A 66 11.99 7.31 -12.30
N ALA A 67 10.91 6.86 -11.66
CA ALA A 67 10.72 5.43 -11.35
C ALA A 67 10.78 4.48 -12.56
N TYR A 68 10.32 4.91 -13.75
CA TYR A 68 10.42 4.08 -14.96
C TYR A 68 11.85 3.97 -15.46
N THR A 69 12.60 5.06 -15.42
CA THR A 69 14.02 5.12 -15.82
C THR A 69 14.86 4.27 -14.88
N ASP A 70 14.65 4.38 -13.58
CA ASP A 70 15.39 3.62 -12.56
C ASP A 70 15.09 2.12 -12.69
N LEU A 71 13.82 1.73 -12.84
CA LEU A 71 13.44 0.34 -13.09
C LEU A 71 14.00 -0.19 -14.42
N THR A 72 14.09 0.67 -15.45
CA THR A 72 14.71 0.31 -16.73
C THR A 72 16.21 0.08 -16.55
N GLN A 73 16.88 0.94 -15.79
CA GLN A 73 18.30 0.81 -15.47
C GLN A 73 18.57 -0.48 -14.68
N GLU A 74 17.80 -0.74 -13.63
CA GLU A 74 17.90 -1.96 -12.82
C GLU A 74 17.66 -3.21 -13.68
N LEU A 75 16.63 -3.19 -14.54
CA LEU A 75 16.35 -4.31 -15.45
C LEU A 75 17.50 -4.53 -16.42
N PHE A 76 18.05 -3.46 -17.02
CA PHE A 76 19.18 -3.55 -17.93
C PHE A 76 20.41 -4.15 -17.25
N VAL A 77 20.76 -3.66 -16.06
CA VAL A 77 21.89 -4.17 -15.27
C VAL A 77 21.66 -5.63 -14.85
N ALA A 78 20.43 -5.98 -14.47
CA ALA A 78 20.08 -7.35 -14.09
C ALA A 78 20.22 -8.32 -15.29
N LEU A 79 19.71 -7.95 -16.46
CA LEU A 79 19.83 -8.74 -17.68
C LEU A 79 21.30 -8.91 -18.10
N LEU A 80 22.10 -7.85 -18.00
CA LEU A 80 23.52 -7.88 -18.31
C LEU A 80 24.30 -8.74 -17.31
N SER A 81 24.06 -8.60 -16.01
CA SER A 81 24.75 -9.36 -14.95
C SER A 81 24.49 -10.87 -15.01
N LYS A 82 23.33 -11.26 -15.55
CA LYS A 82 22.92 -12.66 -15.74
C LYS A 82 23.27 -13.19 -17.14
N ASP A 83 23.95 -12.39 -17.95
CA ASP A 83 24.31 -12.69 -19.34
C ASP A 83 23.11 -13.09 -20.21
N ARG A 84 21.93 -12.50 -19.92
CA ARG A 84 20.67 -12.86 -20.60
C ARG A 84 20.66 -12.46 -22.06
N PHE A 85 21.26 -11.32 -22.40
CA PHE A 85 21.35 -10.85 -23.78
C PHE A 85 22.11 -11.83 -24.67
N GLN A 86 23.22 -12.38 -24.17
CA GLN A 86 23.99 -13.40 -24.87
C GLN A 86 23.20 -14.71 -24.97
N HIS A 87 22.55 -15.13 -23.89
CA HIS A 87 21.68 -16.30 -23.87
C HIS A 87 20.59 -16.25 -24.95
N TYR A 88 19.94 -15.10 -25.15
CA TYR A 88 18.91 -14.92 -26.18
C TYR A 88 19.44 -15.13 -27.59
N LEU A 89 20.68 -14.70 -27.86
CA LEU A 89 21.35 -14.88 -29.15
C LEU A 89 21.77 -16.34 -29.37
N GLU A 90 22.35 -16.98 -28.35
CA GLU A 90 22.85 -18.36 -28.42
C GLU A 90 21.75 -19.40 -28.57
N THR A 91 20.61 -19.18 -27.90
CA THR A 91 19.43 -20.04 -27.99
C THR A 91 18.58 -19.78 -29.23
N GLY A 92 18.90 -18.73 -30.00
CA GLY A 92 18.19 -18.39 -31.23
C GLY A 92 16.74 -17.95 -31.00
N MET A 93 16.46 -17.31 -29.86
CA MET A 93 15.12 -16.82 -29.55
C MET A 93 14.65 -15.77 -30.56
N THR A 94 13.35 -15.75 -30.82
CA THR A 94 12.69 -14.72 -31.63
C THR A 94 12.45 -13.45 -30.82
N ASN A 95 12.21 -12.32 -31.50
CA ASN A 95 11.87 -11.05 -30.84
C ASN A 95 10.68 -11.19 -29.86
N VAL A 96 9.70 -12.03 -30.20
CA VAL A 96 8.51 -12.28 -29.37
C VAL A 96 8.88 -13.05 -28.10
N GLU A 97 9.74 -14.07 -28.22
CA GLU A 97 10.19 -14.88 -27.09
C GLU A 97 11.07 -14.05 -26.14
N VAL A 98 11.99 -13.25 -26.67
CA VAL A 98 12.81 -12.33 -25.86
C VAL A 98 11.92 -11.35 -25.09
N GLU A 99 10.96 -10.73 -25.77
CA GLU A 99 10.04 -9.79 -25.13
C GLU A 99 9.19 -10.47 -24.04
N ALA A 100 8.70 -11.69 -24.32
CA ALA A 100 7.92 -12.47 -23.37
C ALA A 100 8.76 -12.87 -22.15
N GLU A 101 10.00 -13.33 -22.33
CA GLU A 101 10.89 -13.68 -21.22
C GLU A 101 11.26 -12.45 -20.38
N ILE A 102 11.65 -11.34 -21.02
CA ILE A 102 11.98 -10.11 -20.30
C ILE A 102 10.76 -9.61 -19.50
N SER A 103 9.59 -9.52 -20.13
CA SER A 103 8.39 -8.97 -19.50
C SER A 103 7.81 -9.91 -18.42
N GLN A 104 7.59 -11.18 -18.75
CA GLN A 104 6.86 -12.11 -17.88
C GLN A 104 7.74 -12.78 -16.82
N ILE A 105 9.05 -12.89 -17.06
CA ILE A 105 9.97 -13.58 -16.16
C ILE A 105 10.88 -12.55 -15.48
N GLU A 106 11.75 -11.87 -16.22
CA GLU A 106 12.82 -11.07 -15.61
C GLU A 106 12.30 -9.83 -14.89
N LEU A 107 11.53 -8.98 -15.59
CA LEU A 107 10.92 -7.79 -15.03
C LEU A 107 9.96 -8.14 -13.89
N THR A 108 9.14 -9.18 -14.08
CA THR A 108 8.24 -9.67 -13.03
C THR A 108 9.00 -10.14 -11.78
N ASN A 109 10.08 -10.90 -11.94
CA ASN A 109 10.89 -11.37 -10.82
C ASN A 109 11.55 -10.20 -10.08
N MET A 110 12.10 -9.24 -10.82
CA MET A 110 12.69 -8.02 -10.26
C MET A 110 11.67 -7.24 -9.44
N LEU A 111 10.51 -6.92 -10.01
CA LEU A 111 9.44 -6.20 -9.32
C LEU A 111 8.93 -6.96 -8.10
N THR A 112 8.79 -8.28 -8.20
CA THR A 112 8.32 -9.10 -7.07
C THR A 112 9.39 -9.21 -5.98
N ALA A 113 10.68 -9.15 -6.33
CA ALA A 113 11.77 -9.11 -5.36
C ALA A 113 11.80 -7.77 -4.62
N GLU A 114 11.63 -6.65 -5.33
CA GLU A 114 11.55 -5.31 -4.71
C GLU A 114 10.31 -5.17 -3.82
N LEU A 115 9.15 -5.65 -4.24
CA LEU A 115 7.95 -5.70 -3.39
C LEU A 115 8.18 -6.56 -2.13
N ARG A 116 8.95 -7.65 -2.23
CA ARG A 116 9.32 -8.48 -1.08
C ARG A 116 10.25 -7.78 -0.11
N LYS A 117 11.22 -6.99 -0.62
CA LYS A 117 12.15 -6.22 0.22
C LYS A 117 11.46 -5.05 0.91
N ARG A 118 10.67 -4.27 0.16
CA ARG A 118 9.99 -3.07 0.66
C ARG A 118 8.82 -3.42 1.59
N TYR A 119 8.13 -4.53 1.34
CA TYR A 119 6.98 -4.92 2.13
C TYR A 119 6.93 -6.42 2.45
N PRO A 120 7.88 -6.90 3.27
CA PRO A 120 8.02 -8.32 3.60
C PRO A 120 6.77 -8.89 4.28
N GLU A 121 6.08 -8.08 5.08
CA GLU A 121 4.91 -8.52 5.85
C GLU A 121 3.66 -8.76 4.99
N SER A 122 3.37 -7.86 4.06
CA SER A 122 2.27 -8.02 3.09
C SER A 122 2.47 -9.28 2.25
N TYR A 123 3.70 -9.53 1.79
CA TYR A 123 4.04 -10.74 1.05
C TYR A 123 3.89 -12.00 1.91
N ARG A 124 4.41 -11.97 3.15
CA ARG A 124 4.30 -13.07 4.12
C ARG A 124 2.83 -13.42 4.37
N LEU A 125 1.97 -12.43 4.54
CA LEU A 125 0.54 -12.63 4.81
C LEU A 125 -0.23 -13.11 3.59
N ALA A 126 0.02 -12.54 2.40
CA ALA A 126 -0.59 -13.03 1.16
C ALA A 126 -0.30 -14.53 0.94
N ARG A 127 0.92 -14.97 1.24
CA ARG A 127 1.28 -16.40 1.19
C ARG A 127 0.54 -17.22 2.25
N ARG A 128 0.53 -16.76 3.51
CA ARG A 128 -0.17 -17.44 4.62
C ARG A 128 -1.67 -17.59 4.35
N ILE A 129 -2.35 -16.54 3.86
CA ILE A 129 -3.76 -16.59 3.45
C ILE A 129 -3.97 -17.70 2.43
N SER A 130 -3.08 -17.79 1.44
CA SER A 130 -3.18 -18.77 0.35
C SER A 130 -2.97 -20.20 0.83
N THR A 131 -2.08 -20.40 1.79
CA THR A 131 -1.88 -21.71 2.42
C THR A 131 -3.10 -22.09 3.25
N LEU A 132 -3.62 -21.18 4.08
CA LEU A 132 -4.76 -21.45 4.96
C LEU A 132 -6.03 -21.83 4.20
N ILE A 133 -6.34 -21.15 3.09
CA ILE A 133 -7.52 -21.50 2.29
C ILE A 133 -7.40 -22.86 1.59
N GLN A 134 -6.17 -23.35 1.39
CA GLN A 134 -5.92 -24.66 0.78
C GLN A 134 -5.87 -25.78 1.82
N SER A 135 -5.38 -25.51 3.03
CA SER A 135 -5.15 -26.52 4.06
C SER A 135 -6.26 -26.65 5.10
N SER A 136 -7.08 -25.60 5.32
CA SER A 136 -8.15 -25.65 6.32
C SER A 136 -9.45 -26.22 5.76
N GLU A 137 -10.06 -27.12 6.53
CA GLU A 137 -11.38 -27.73 6.26
C GLU A 137 -12.54 -26.72 6.29
N ARG A 138 -12.30 -25.51 6.81
CA ARG A 138 -13.32 -24.44 6.85
C ARG A 138 -13.58 -23.81 5.49
N PHE A 139 -12.70 -24.05 4.53
CA PHE A 139 -12.81 -23.53 3.17
C PHE A 139 -12.93 -24.67 2.18
N LYS A 140 -13.65 -24.42 1.09
CA LYS A 140 -13.68 -25.33 -0.05
C LYS A 140 -13.58 -24.57 -1.35
N ARG A 141 -13.16 -25.29 -2.39
CA ARG A 141 -13.04 -24.80 -3.75
C ARG A 141 -14.40 -24.87 -4.45
N PHE A 142 -14.77 -23.82 -5.18
CA PHE A 142 -16.05 -23.70 -5.90
C PHE A 142 -15.88 -23.65 -7.42
N ASP A 143 -14.66 -23.52 -7.94
CA ASP A 143 -14.41 -23.70 -9.37
C ASP A 143 -14.29 -25.17 -9.75
N ASN A 144 -14.81 -25.51 -10.94
CA ASN A 144 -14.73 -26.82 -11.57
C ASN A 144 -15.25 -28.00 -10.72
N LEU A 145 -16.46 -27.87 -10.13
CA LEU A 145 -17.15 -28.97 -9.43
C LEU A 145 -17.24 -30.27 -10.27
N ASN A 146 -17.31 -30.13 -11.60
CA ASN A 146 -17.39 -31.25 -12.54
C ASN A 146 -16.03 -31.73 -13.09
N ASN A 147 -14.94 -30.98 -12.86
CA ASN A 147 -13.60 -31.33 -13.35
C ASN A 147 -12.49 -30.80 -12.41
N PRO A 148 -12.24 -31.47 -11.28
CA PRO A 148 -11.30 -30.99 -10.26
C PRO A 148 -9.85 -30.84 -10.77
N ASP A 149 -9.49 -31.56 -11.84
CA ASP A 149 -8.15 -31.61 -12.45
C ASP A 149 -7.90 -30.48 -13.46
N ALA A 150 -8.91 -29.68 -13.81
CA ALA A 150 -8.71 -28.54 -14.68
C ALA A 150 -7.77 -27.50 -14.02
N HIS A 151 -6.55 -27.43 -14.55
CA HIS A 151 -5.47 -26.56 -14.07
C HIS A 151 -5.85 -25.09 -14.24
N ARG A 152 -6.12 -24.42 -13.12
CA ARG A 152 -6.13 -22.96 -13.00
C ARG A 152 -4.97 -22.47 -12.15
N ARG A 153 -4.44 -21.30 -12.53
CA ARG A 153 -3.47 -20.55 -11.71
C ARG A 153 -4.07 -20.36 -10.32
N LEU A 154 -3.25 -20.51 -9.29
CA LEU A 154 -3.72 -20.42 -7.89
C LEU A 154 -4.48 -19.12 -7.61
N ALA A 155 -4.04 -18.00 -8.20
CA ALA A 155 -4.66 -16.69 -8.05
C ALA A 155 -6.12 -16.65 -8.51
N ASP A 156 -6.51 -17.50 -9.46
CA ASP A 156 -7.81 -17.46 -10.14
C ASP A 156 -8.76 -18.58 -9.68
N ARG A 157 -8.33 -19.38 -8.69
CA ARG A 157 -9.17 -20.43 -8.08
C ARG A 157 -10.21 -19.79 -7.17
N LEU A 158 -11.44 -20.29 -7.22
CA LEU A 158 -12.57 -19.75 -6.46
C LEU A 158 -12.73 -20.51 -5.15
N TYR A 159 -12.75 -19.77 -4.04
CA TYR A 159 -12.93 -20.31 -2.70
C TYR A 159 -14.14 -19.69 -2.00
N GLY A 160 -14.65 -20.41 -1.01
CA GLY A 160 -15.72 -19.98 -0.12
C GLY A 160 -15.73 -20.82 1.15
N LEU A 161 -16.72 -20.59 2.01
CA LEU A 161 -16.89 -21.38 3.23
C LEU A 161 -17.36 -22.80 2.89
N SER A 162 -16.80 -23.81 3.56
CA SER A 162 -17.15 -25.21 3.34
C SER A 162 -18.63 -25.51 3.61
N ALA A 163 -19.24 -24.78 4.55
CA ALA A 163 -20.66 -24.87 4.89
C ALA A 163 -21.62 -24.31 3.83
N TRP A 164 -21.14 -23.58 2.81
CA TRP A 164 -22.02 -23.05 1.76
C TRP A 164 -22.41 -24.12 0.74
N GLN A 165 -23.56 -23.92 0.10
CA GLN A 165 -24.01 -24.79 -0.99
C GLN A 165 -23.14 -24.59 -2.24
N ASP A 166 -22.92 -25.66 -3.01
CA ASP A 166 -21.98 -25.68 -4.14
C ASP A 166 -22.32 -24.68 -5.27
N HIS A 167 -23.59 -24.27 -5.36
CA HIS A 167 -24.08 -23.30 -6.35
C HIS A 167 -24.18 -21.86 -5.81
N LYS A 168 -23.41 -21.52 -4.76
CA LYS A 168 -23.37 -20.14 -4.21
C LYS A 168 -23.01 -19.14 -5.31
N SER A 169 -23.88 -18.15 -5.51
CA SER A 169 -23.70 -17.13 -6.55
C SER A 169 -22.49 -16.23 -6.27
N ARG A 170 -21.80 -15.87 -7.36
CA ARG A 170 -20.75 -14.85 -7.33
C ARG A 170 -21.39 -13.47 -7.45
N ARG A 171 -21.00 -12.55 -6.56
CA ARG A 171 -21.42 -11.16 -6.56
C ARG A 171 -20.47 -10.31 -7.40
N ASP A 172 -20.91 -9.10 -7.72
CA ASP A 172 -20.09 -8.12 -8.42
C ASP A 172 -18.91 -7.65 -7.54
N ALA A 173 -17.79 -7.30 -8.18
CA ALA A 173 -16.58 -6.89 -7.48
C ALA A 173 -16.78 -5.62 -6.63
N ALA A 174 -17.49 -4.62 -7.14
CA ALA A 174 -17.75 -3.38 -6.41
C ALA A 174 -18.66 -3.62 -5.20
N GLU A 175 -19.63 -4.52 -5.34
CA GLU A 175 -20.52 -4.91 -4.24
C GLU A 175 -19.75 -5.64 -3.12
N MET A 176 -18.80 -6.51 -3.49
CA MET A 176 -17.94 -7.19 -2.52
C MET A 176 -17.01 -6.21 -1.80
N ASP A 177 -16.38 -5.29 -2.52
CA ASP A 177 -15.50 -4.25 -1.93
C ASP A 177 -16.21 -3.44 -0.85
N GLU A 178 -17.46 -3.02 -1.13
CA GLU A 178 -18.25 -2.24 -0.17
C GLU A 178 -18.62 -3.08 1.07
N ARG A 179 -18.99 -4.35 0.88
CA ARG A 179 -19.34 -5.22 2.02
C ARG A 179 -18.14 -5.57 2.89
N VAL A 180 -16.95 -5.71 2.33
CA VAL A 180 -15.73 -5.93 3.13
C VAL A 180 -15.50 -4.79 4.12
N LYS A 181 -15.93 -3.56 3.80
CA LYS A 181 -15.78 -2.41 4.70
C LYS A 181 -16.49 -2.58 6.04
N SER A 182 -17.54 -3.39 6.09
CA SER A 182 -18.27 -3.72 7.32
C SER A 182 -17.48 -4.61 8.29
N VAL A 183 -16.42 -5.29 7.81
CA VAL A 183 -15.54 -6.08 8.68
C VAL A 183 -14.62 -5.12 9.43
N PRO A 184 -14.64 -5.14 10.79
CA PRO A 184 -13.79 -4.27 11.58
C PRO A 184 -12.32 -4.63 11.37
N PHE A 185 -11.45 -3.64 11.48
CA PHE A 185 -10.00 -3.84 11.44
C PHE A 185 -9.58 -4.81 12.54
N TYR A 186 -8.67 -5.72 12.21
CA TYR A 186 -8.10 -6.63 13.19
C TYR A 186 -7.10 -5.88 14.10
N GLY A 187 -7.25 -6.03 15.42
CA GLY A 187 -6.42 -5.34 16.41
C GLY A 187 -4.92 -5.67 16.28
N ARG A 188 -4.08 -4.67 16.51
CA ARG A 188 -2.61 -4.77 16.46
C ARG A 188 -2.06 -5.44 17.71
N ASP A 189 -1.41 -6.60 17.58
CA ASP A 189 -0.25 -6.94 18.42
C ASP A 189 1.00 -6.52 17.64
N THR A 190 1.31 -5.22 17.70
CA THR A 190 2.57 -4.67 17.17
C THR A 190 3.61 -4.72 18.26
N ARG A 191 4.45 -5.75 18.25
CA ARG A 191 5.66 -5.77 19.08
C ARG A 191 6.80 -5.18 18.26
N MET A 192 7.54 -4.26 18.86
CA MET A 192 8.81 -3.80 18.31
C MET A 192 9.80 -4.97 18.37
N VAL A 193 10.34 -5.40 17.23
CA VAL A 193 11.37 -6.45 17.19
C VAL A 193 12.52 -5.97 16.29
N GLY A 194 13.74 -6.05 16.82
CA GLY A 194 14.98 -5.74 16.09
C GLY A 194 15.47 -4.29 16.21
N CYS A 195 16.69 -4.04 15.73
CA CYS A 195 17.37 -2.74 15.78
C CYS A 195 16.87 -1.73 14.73
N THR A 196 15.95 -2.11 13.83
CA THR A 196 15.46 -1.27 12.72
C THR A 196 14.10 -0.61 12.98
N GLY A 197 13.39 -0.98 14.06
CA GLY A 197 12.16 -0.29 14.47
C GLY A 197 10.89 -0.58 13.65
N ASP A 198 10.91 -1.57 12.75
CA ASP A 198 9.74 -1.93 11.94
C ASP A 198 8.68 -2.70 12.76
N ALA A 199 7.42 -2.27 12.67
CA ALA A 199 6.29 -2.92 13.33
C ALA A 199 5.85 -4.18 12.56
N GLN A 200 6.15 -5.37 13.08
CA GLN A 200 5.65 -6.63 12.53
C GLN A 200 4.21 -6.89 12.98
N ILE A 201 3.32 -7.27 12.07
CA ILE A 201 1.98 -7.78 12.45
C ILE A 201 2.13 -9.21 12.96
N VAL A 202 1.96 -9.39 14.27
CA VAL A 202 1.88 -10.71 14.88
C VAL A 202 0.41 -11.14 14.87
N ILE A 203 0.03 -11.91 13.85
CA ILE A 203 -1.28 -12.59 13.78
C ILE A 203 -1.06 -14.09 13.68
N SER A 204 -1.70 -14.88 14.55
CA SER A 204 -1.62 -16.34 14.50
C SER A 204 -2.40 -16.92 13.30
N ASN A 205 -2.14 -18.17 12.92
CA ASN A 205 -2.91 -18.81 11.84
C ASN A 205 -4.40 -18.95 12.20
N VAL A 206 -4.71 -19.24 13.46
CA VAL A 206 -6.09 -19.35 13.96
C VAL A 206 -6.83 -18.02 13.84
N GLU A 207 -6.16 -16.91 14.15
CA GLU A 207 -6.75 -15.57 14.06
C GLU A 207 -6.90 -15.11 12.61
N LEU A 208 -5.89 -15.35 11.78
CA LEU A 208 -5.95 -15.06 10.35
C LEU A 208 -7.09 -15.83 9.69
N GLU A 209 -7.27 -17.10 10.05
CA GLU A 209 -8.38 -17.92 9.60
C GLU A 209 -9.74 -17.39 10.07
N LYS A 210 -9.86 -16.94 11.32
CA LYS A 210 -11.08 -16.27 11.81
C LYS A 210 -11.37 -15.00 11.01
N LEU A 211 -10.35 -14.22 10.64
CA LEU A 211 -10.51 -13.03 9.81
C LEU A 211 -10.98 -13.39 8.39
N ILE A 212 -10.37 -14.39 7.75
CA ILE A 212 -10.81 -14.89 6.43
C ILE A 212 -12.29 -15.31 6.48
N VAL A 213 -12.71 -16.02 7.53
CA VAL A 213 -14.12 -16.40 7.70
C VAL A 213 -15.04 -15.18 7.88
N ARG A 214 -14.61 -14.14 8.62
CA ARG A 214 -15.38 -12.88 8.74
C ARG A 214 -15.53 -12.19 7.39
N VAL A 215 -14.45 -12.13 6.60
CA VAL A 215 -14.48 -11.58 5.23
C VAL A 215 -15.49 -12.34 4.37
N PHE A 216 -15.43 -13.68 4.34
CA PHE A 216 -16.40 -14.47 3.58
C PHE A 216 -17.85 -14.27 4.05
N LYS A 217 -18.09 -14.20 5.37
CA LYS A 217 -19.43 -13.93 5.91
C LYS A 217 -19.95 -12.54 5.53
N ALA A 218 -19.07 -11.54 5.46
CA ALA A 218 -19.46 -10.18 5.09
C ALA A 218 -19.78 -10.05 3.59
N ILE A 219 -18.92 -10.59 2.71
CA ILE A 219 -19.16 -10.52 1.26
C ILE A 219 -20.30 -11.46 0.81
N ASP A 220 -20.53 -12.54 1.56
CA ASP A 220 -21.52 -13.58 1.28
C ASP A 220 -21.45 -14.08 -0.19
N SER A 221 -20.24 -14.33 -0.67
CA SER A 221 -19.97 -14.74 -2.04
C SER A 221 -18.65 -15.51 -2.18
N THR A 222 -18.58 -16.34 -3.22
CA THR A 222 -17.33 -17.02 -3.60
C THR A 222 -16.37 -16.03 -4.24
N VAL A 223 -15.08 -16.17 -3.94
CA VAL A 223 -14.09 -15.20 -4.39
C VAL A 223 -12.80 -15.88 -4.83
N ASP A 224 -12.11 -15.29 -5.80
CA ASP A 224 -10.80 -15.77 -6.23
C ASP A 224 -9.72 -15.44 -5.19
N VAL A 225 -8.67 -16.26 -5.13
CA VAL A 225 -7.60 -16.13 -4.13
C VAL A 225 -6.96 -14.74 -4.14
N ARG A 226 -6.86 -14.09 -5.30
CA ARG A 226 -6.28 -12.75 -5.44
C ARG A 226 -7.16 -11.70 -4.75
N SER A 227 -8.44 -11.65 -5.09
CA SER A 227 -9.40 -10.73 -4.46
C SER A 227 -9.50 -10.99 -2.95
N LEU A 228 -9.49 -12.26 -2.53
CA LEU A 228 -9.50 -12.62 -1.10
C LEU A 228 -8.31 -12.05 -0.35
N ARG A 229 -7.09 -12.16 -0.91
CA ARG A 229 -5.88 -11.59 -0.30
C ARG A 229 -6.05 -10.09 -0.10
N SER A 230 -6.53 -9.37 -1.12
CA SER A 230 -6.77 -7.93 -1.03
C SER A 230 -7.77 -7.60 0.07
N PHE A 231 -8.89 -8.32 0.14
CA PHE A 231 -9.92 -8.08 1.16
C PHE A 231 -9.41 -8.32 2.57
N VAL A 232 -8.74 -9.45 2.80
CA VAL A 232 -8.17 -9.76 4.11
C VAL A 232 -7.07 -8.76 4.48
N MET A 233 -6.20 -8.39 3.54
CA MET A 233 -5.14 -7.40 3.78
C MET A 233 -5.70 -6.01 4.07
N SER A 234 -6.76 -5.58 3.39
CA SER A 234 -7.45 -4.30 3.66
C SER A 234 -8.04 -4.21 5.07
N ARG A 235 -8.25 -5.35 5.75
CA ARG A 235 -8.77 -5.43 7.13
C ARG A 235 -7.66 -5.59 8.16
N LEU A 236 -6.42 -5.72 7.70
CA LEU A 236 -5.23 -5.65 8.53
C LEU A 236 -4.67 -4.23 8.42
N PRO A 237 -4.21 -3.62 9.52
CA PRO A 237 -3.64 -2.27 9.50
C PRO A 237 -2.20 -2.30 8.98
N ILE A 238 -2.03 -2.87 7.78
CA ILE A 238 -0.82 -2.97 6.96
C ILE A 238 -1.03 -2.00 5.80
N MET A 239 0.03 -1.35 5.34
CA MET A 239 -0.05 -0.63 4.07
C MET A 239 -0.53 -1.59 2.97
N ASP A 240 -1.65 -1.22 2.34
CA ASP A 240 -2.41 -2.08 1.44
C ASP A 240 -1.65 -2.22 0.11
N ILE A 241 -0.86 -3.27 -0.06
CA ILE A 241 -0.26 -3.55 -1.35
C ILE A 241 -1.32 -4.21 -2.21
N HIS A 242 -1.85 -3.45 -3.14
CA HIS A 242 -2.56 -3.99 -4.29
C HIS A 242 -1.64 -4.96 -5.05
N LEU A 243 -1.69 -6.25 -4.67
CA LEU A 243 -1.01 -7.33 -5.37
C LEU A 243 -1.76 -7.59 -6.69
N VAL A 244 -1.37 -6.84 -7.72
CA VAL A 244 -1.88 -6.99 -9.08
C VAL A 244 -1.23 -8.22 -9.74
N PRO A 245 -1.93 -8.92 -10.66
CA PRO A 245 -1.45 -10.15 -11.26
C PRO A 245 -0.64 -9.87 -12.52
N VAL A 246 0.35 -10.73 -12.76
CA VAL A 246 1.17 -10.80 -13.98
C VAL A 246 0.37 -11.45 -15.13
N GLY A 247 -0.84 -10.97 -15.42
CA GLY A 247 -1.65 -11.59 -16.46
C GLY A 247 -3.09 -11.11 -16.61
N GLY A 248 -3.41 -9.90 -16.16
CA GLY A 248 -4.69 -9.26 -16.51
C GLY A 248 -4.48 -8.32 -17.69
N SER A 249 -5.10 -8.63 -18.83
CA SER A 249 -5.25 -7.73 -19.96
C SER A 249 -5.78 -6.38 -19.48
N GLY A 250 -5.03 -5.33 -19.78
CA GLY A 250 -5.35 -3.95 -19.42
C GLY A 250 -6.56 -3.46 -20.20
N GLU A 251 -7.74 -3.62 -19.62
CA GLU A 251 -8.94 -2.88 -20.05
C GLU A 251 -8.94 -1.54 -19.31
N ASN A 252 -8.44 -0.53 -20.02
CA ASN A 252 -8.71 0.92 -19.96
C ASN A 252 -7.51 1.60 -20.66
N GLU A 253 -7.48 1.43 -21.98
CA GLU A 253 -6.69 2.22 -22.91
C GLU A 253 -7.50 3.46 -23.26
N ASP A 254 -7.05 4.63 -22.82
CA ASP A 254 -7.14 5.94 -23.51
C ASP A 254 -7.15 7.06 -22.46
N GLU A 255 -5.96 7.50 -22.00
CA GLU A 255 -5.67 8.94 -21.79
C GLU A 255 -4.22 9.26 -21.39
N ASP A 256 -3.44 8.36 -20.79
CA ASP A 256 -2.09 8.73 -20.30
C ASP A 256 -0.94 8.24 -21.20
N ARG A 257 -0.72 8.93 -22.32
CA ARG A 257 0.59 8.92 -22.98
C ARG A 257 1.47 9.92 -22.22
N ALA A 258 2.48 9.44 -21.50
CA ALA A 258 3.36 10.31 -20.70
C ALA A 258 4.00 11.41 -21.60
N PRO A 259 3.87 12.70 -21.25
CA PRO A 259 4.53 13.79 -21.97
C PRO A 259 6.05 13.71 -21.78
N PHE A 260 6.79 14.08 -22.83
CA PHE A 260 8.26 14.15 -22.84
C PHE A 260 8.78 15.32 -21.97
N GLU A 261 9.74 14.97 -21.11
CA GLU A 261 10.78 15.73 -20.37
C GLU A 261 10.50 17.16 -19.85
N ILE A 262 10.61 17.31 -18.53
CA ILE A 262 10.76 18.60 -17.81
C ILE A 262 12.12 18.57 -17.08
N ALA A 263 12.79 19.72 -17.05
CA ALA A 263 14.11 19.94 -16.47
C ALA A 263 14.29 19.40 -15.04
N ASP A 264 15.53 19.01 -14.72
CA ASP A 264 15.96 18.51 -13.41
C ASP A 264 15.72 19.54 -12.31
N ILE A 265 14.77 19.23 -11.43
CA ILE A 265 14.37 20.02 -10.26
C ILE A 265 14.62 19.23 -8.95
N ARG A 266 15.64 18.37 -8.93
CA ARG A 266 16.01 17.59 -7.73
C ARG A 266 16.18 18.50 -6.52
N GLU A 267 15.62 18.07 -5.39
CA GLU A 267 15.93 18.63 -4.07
C GLU A 267 17.43 18.47 -3.84
N THR A 268 18.09 19.60 -3.66
CA THR A 268 19.49 19.65 -3.30
C THR A 268 19.68 19.07 -1.89
N PRO A 269 20.89 18.65 -1.51
CA PRO A 269 21.20 18.30 -0.13
C PRO A 269 20.80 19.39 0.88
N GLU A 270 20.67 20.65 0.45
CA GLU A 270 20.17 21.76 1.26
C GLU A 270 18.66 21.65 1.50
N ASP A 271 17.87 21.17 0.53
CA ASP A 271 16.43 20.97 0.68
C ASP A 271 16.09 19.82 1.65
N ASP A 272 16.87 18.73 1.66
CA ASP A 272 16.74 17.68 2.70
C ASP A 272 17.07 18.22 4.09
N TYR A 273 18.06 19.11 4.18
CA TYR A 273 18.39 19.79 5.44
C TYR A 273 17.24 20.70 5.90
N PHE A 274 16.70 21.54 5.02
CA PHE A 274 15.55 22.40 5.33
C PHE A 274 14.32 21.58 5.77
N ARG A 275 14.07 20.43 5.15
CA ARG A 275 12.97 19.54 5.57
C ARG A 275 13.16 18.99 6.98
N ARG A 276 14.37 18.53 7.34
CA ARG A 276 14.66 18.03 8.70
C ARG A 276 14.62 19.15 9.74
N GLU A 277 15.06 20.35 9.36
CA GLU A 277 14.95 21.55 10.19
C GLU A 277 13.48 21.92 10.41
N ALA A 278 12.65 21.94 9.36
CA ALA A 278 11.21 22.19 9.46
C ALA A 278 10.49 21.13 10.32
N GLU A 279 10.87 19.86 10.22
CA GLU A 279 10.35 18.78 11.08
C GLU A 279 10.75 18.97 12.56
N ALA A 280 11.95 19.50 12.83
CA ALA A 280 12.39 19.83 14.18
C ALA A 280 11.71 21.10 14.70
N GLU A 281 11.53 22.11 13.85
CA GLU A 281 10.80 23.34 14.15
C GLU A 281 9.34 23.04 14.47
N ALA A 282 8.70 22.11 13.75
CA ALA A 282 7.33 21.66 14.01
C ALA A 282 7.13 21.21 15.48
N ALA A 283 8.15 20.60 16.11
CA ALA A 283 8.10 20.21 17.51
C ALA A 283 8.13 21.41 18.50
N THR A 284 8.68 22.55 18.08
CA THR A 284 8.75 23.78 18.89
C THR A 284 7.40 24.51 19.00
N PHE A 285 6.48 24.28 18.06
CA PHE A 285 5.14 24.87 18.10
C PHE A 285 4.28 24.36 19.26
N VAL A 286 4.68 23.26 19.92
CA VAL A 286 3.94 22.67 21.03
C VAL A 286 3.77 23.64 22.20
N ASP A 287 4.84 24.35 22.57
CA ASP A 287 4.78 25.28 23.70
C ASP A 287 3.90 26.49 23.36
N GLY A 288 3.98 26.99 22.12
CA GLY A 288 3.10 28.05 21.62
C GLY A 288 1.63 27.63 21.61
N PHE A 289 1.34 26.42 21.11
CA PHE A 289 0.00 25.85 21.12
C PHE A 289 -0.57 25.72 22.54
N LEU A 290 0.22 25.21 23.49
CA LEU A 290 -0.22 25.08 24.89
C LEU A 290 -0.41 26.43 25.57
N GLN A 291 0.39 27.44 25.21
CA GLN A 291 0.22 28.80 25.69
C GLN A 291 -1.07 29.43 25.13
N ASP A 292 -1.36 29.23 23.85
CA ASP A 292 -2.59 29.72 23.22
C ASP A 292 -3.82 29.00 23.77
N LEU A 293 -3.71 27.70 24.05
CA LEU A 293 -4.74 26.95 24.76
C LEU A 293 -5.03 27.55 26.14
N SER A 294 -4.00 27.96 26.89
CA SER A 294 -4.16 28.67 28.16
C SER A 294 -4.86 30.02 28.00
N LYS A 295 -4.52 30.78 26.94
CA LYS A 295 -5.20 32.05 26.61
C LYS A 295 -6.68 31.84 26.30
N THR A 296 -7.08 30.74 25.64
CA THR A 296 -8.51 30.48 25.33
C THR A 296 -9.37 30.33 26.58
N VAL A 297 -8.78 29.92 27.70
CA VAL A 297 -9.44 29.84 29.02
C VAL A 297 -9.09 31.02 29.94
N ARG A 298 -8.57 32.12 29.34
CA ARG A 298 -8.16 33.35 30.04
C ARG A 298 -7.14 33.11 31.15
N ASN A 299 -6.23 32.16 30.95
CA ASN A 299 -5.18 31.76 31.90
C ASN A 299 -5.72 31.34 33.28
N LYS A 300 -6.96 30.84 33.35
CA LYS A 300 -7.52 30.29 34.59
C LYS A 300 -7.00 28.86 34.81
N PRO A 301 -6.22 28.58 35.87
CA PRO A 301 -5.50 27.32 36.02
C PRO A 301 -6.44 26.11 36.01
N LYS A 302 -7.49 26.12 36.85
CA LYS A 302 -8.47 25.02 36.90
C LYS A 302 -9.24 24.77 35.60
N GLN A 303 -9.38 25.80 34.75
CA GLN A 303 -10.02 25.63 33.43
C GLN A 303 -9.01 25.15 32.41
N TYR A 304 -7.75 25.55 32.56
CA TYR A 304 -6.63 25.07 31.77
C TYR A 304 -6.38 23.58 31.99
N ASP A 305 -6.38 23.13 33.25
CA ASP A 305 -6.20 21.71 33.57
C ASP A 305 -7.33 20.87 32.96
N ARG A 306 -8.58 21.36 33.00
CA ARG A 306 -9.71 20.68 32.38
C ARG A 306 -9.61 20.60 30.85
N ILE A 307 -9.24 21.69 30.18
CA ILE A 307 -9.09 21.66 28.72
C ILE A 307 -7.89 20.81 28.28
N VAL A 308 -6.81 20.76 29.08
CA VAL A 308 -5.66 19.87 28.86
C VAL A 308 -6.05 18.40 29.05
N ASN A 309 -6.86 18.08 30.07
CA ASN A 309 -7.39 16.74 30.26
C ASN A 309 -8.37 16.34 29.13
N VAL A 310 -9.20 17.26 28.63
CA VAL A 310 -10.02 17.04 27.42
C VAL A 310 -9.13 16.81 26.20
N LEU A 311 -8.06 17.60 26.01
CA LEU A 311 -7.09 17.39 24.92
C LEU A 311 -6.47 15.99 24.99
N TRP A 312 -6.08 15.55 26.20
CA TRP A 312 -5.50 14.24 26.43
C TRP A 312 -6.47 13.11 26.07
N HIS A 313 -7.67 13.11 26.65
CA HIS A 313 -8.63 12.01 26.52
C HIS A 313 -9.38 11.99 25.19
N CYS A 314 -9.57 13.14 24.52
CA CYS A 314 -10.25 13.21 23.24
C CYS A 314 -9.33 13.09 22.02
N TYR A 315 -8.07 13.52 22.12
CA TYR A 315 -7.20 13.64 20.93
C TYR A 315 -5.88 12.87 21.02
N LEU A 316 -5.31 12.66 22.22
CA LEU A 316 -3.94 12.12 22.37
C LEU A 316 -3.89 10.65 22.84
N VAL A 317 -4.95 10.17 23.50
CA VAL A 317 -5.10 8.79 23.97
C VAL A 317 -5.96 7.98 23.02
N SER A 318 -5.51 6.76 22.72
CA SER A 318 -6.18 5.85 21.77
C SER A 318 -7.39 5.10 22.36
N ASP A 319 -7.59 5.22 23.68
CA ASP A 319 -8.68 4.61 24.47
C ASP A 319 -9.65 5.69 24.99
N GLY A 320 -9.87 6.74 24.19
CA GLY A 320 -10.83 7.78 24.49
C GLY A 320 -12.25 7.22 24.45
N GLY A 321 -12.94 7.23 25.58
CA GLY A 321 -14.36 6.90 25.65
C GLY A 321 -15.22 7.88 24.83
N THR A 322 -16.52 7.61 24.79
CA THR A 322 -17.48 8.55 24.21
C THR A 322 -17.43 9.91 24.92
N GLN A 323 -17.90 10.99 24.27
CA GLN A 323 -17.90 12.33 24.88
C GLN A 323 -18.61 12.36 26.25
N LEU A 324 -19.66 11.54 26.40
CA LEU A 324 -20.39 11.33 27.65
C LEU A 324 -19.53 10.64 28.72
N GLU A 325 -18.80 9.59 28.36
CA GLU A 325 -17.88 8.88 29.26
C GLU A 325 -16.71 9.78 29.69
N ILE A 326 -16.19 10.61 28.78
CA ILE A 326 -15.14 11.59 29.08
C ILE A 326 -15.68 12.69 30.00
N ALA A 327 -16.91 13.17 29.77
CA ALA A 327 -17.55 14.14 30.63
C ALA A 327 -17.74 13.59 32.06
N GLU A 328 -18.18 12.33 32.18
CA GLU A 328 -18.30 11.63 33.47
C GLU A 328 -16.94 11.43 34.14
N MET A 329 -15.93 10.94 33.40
CA MET A 329 -14.56 10.74 33.88
C MET A 329 -13.94 12.03 34.43
N LEU A 330 -14.16 13.14 33.75
CA LEU A 330 -13.62 14.45 34.13
C LEU A 330 -14.51 15.22 35.11
N GLY A 331 -15.67 14.68 35.49
CA GLY A 331 -16.62 15.34 36.40
C GLY A 331 -17.18 16.66 35.85
N VAL A 332 -17.37 16.76 34.54
CA VAL A 332 -17.85 17.96 33.83
C VAL A 332 -19.09 17.68 32.98
N SER A 333 -19.77 18.73 32.50
CA SER A 333 -20.91 18.54 31.59
C SER A 333 -20.45 18.21 30.17
N ASP A 334 -21.25 17.40 29.47
CA ASP A 334 -21.06 17.06 28.05
C ASP A 334 -20.94 18.32 27.16
N SER A 335 -21.75 19.35 27.44
CA SER A 335 -21.69 20.65 26.78
C SER A 335 -20.35 21.37 26.95
N LEU A 336 -19.69 21.19 28.10
CA LEU A 336 -18.38 21.80 28.37
C LEU A 336 -17.27 21.07 27.61
N VAL A 337 -17.34 19.73 27.52
CA VAL A 337 -16.41 18.94 26.70
C VAL A 337 -16.54 19.34 25.23
N SER A 338 -17.76 19.50 24.72
CA SER A 338 -18.00 19.97 23.35
C SER A 338 -17.43 21.37 23.10
N ASP A 339 -17.59 22.31 24.04
CA ASP A 339 -17.01 23.66 23.94
C ASP A 339 -15.48 23.63 23.91
N TYR A 340 -14.86 22.83 24.78
CA TYR A 340 -13.41 22.65 24.81
C TYR A 340 -12.86 21.99 23.55
N ARG A 341 -13.54 20.98 23.00
CA ARG A 341 -13.19 20.38 21.71
C ARG A 341 -13.18 21.38 20.56
N LYS A 342 -14.22 22.23 20.46
CA LYS A 342 -14.27 23.29 19.44
C LYS A 342 -13.11 24.27 19.56
N ARG A 343 -12.73 24.66 20.78
CA ARG A 343 -11.59 25.56 21.01
C ARG A 343 -10.27 24.91 20.61
N ILE A 344 -10.07 23.64 20.94
CA ILE A 344 -8.89 22.85 20.56
C ILE A 344 -8.81 22.74 19.02
N GLU A 345 -9.92 22.38 18.37
CA GLU A 345 -9.99 22.24 16.90
C GLU A 345 -9.68 23.56 16.18
N ASN A 346 -10.20 24.68 16.68
CA ASN A 346 -9.88 26.00 16.12
C ASN A 346 -8.39 26.35 16.22
N LEU A 347 -7.72 25.96 17.32
CA LEU A 347 -6.28 26.18 17.47
C LEU A 347 -5.47 25.23 16.58
N LEU A 348 -5.89 23.97 16.44
CA LEU A 348 -5.24 23.00 15.56
C LEU A 348 -5.36 23.42 14.08
N GLN A 349 -6.50 23.98 13.67
CA GLN A 349 -6.69 24.54 12.32
C GLN A 349 -5.81 25.77 12.05
N GLY A 350 -5.39 26.48 13.10
CA GLY A 350 -4.46 27.60 12.99
C GLY A 350 -3.00 27.20 12.77
N LEU A 351 -2.67 25.91 12.92
CA LEU A 351 -1.33 25.39 12.64
C LEU A 351 -1.20 25.11 11.14
N ALA A 352 -0.38 25.91 10.46
CA ALA A 352 -0.05 25.72 9.05
C ALA A 352 1.20 24.86 8.92
N PHE A 353 1.02 23.54 8.80
CA PHE A 353 2.09 22.62 8.42
C PHE A 353 2.07 22.41 6.90
N ASN A 354 3.24 22.49 6.28
CA ASN A 354 3.40 22.28 4.84
C ASN A 354 3.46 20.79 4.49
N GLY A 355 3.76 19.93 5.48
CA GLY A 355 3.91 18.50 5.29
C GLY A 355 3.25 17.62 6.36
N VAL A 356 2.93 16.38 5.98
CA VAL A 356 2.36 15.36 6.89
C VAL A 356 3.36 14.96 7.99
N ASN A 357 4.66 15.02 7.72
CA ASN A 357 5.71 14.69 8.68
C ASN A 357 5.84 15.75 9.79
N GLU A 358 5.75 17.04 9.46
CA GLU A 358 5.74 18.15 10.42
C GLU A 358 4.58 17.98 11.42
N ALA A 359 3.37 17.72 10.90
CA ALA A 359 2.20 17.48 11.74
C ALA A 359 2.36 16.27 12.68
N ARG A 360 3.03 15.20 12.22
CA ARG A 360 3.33 14.01 13.05
C ARG A 360 4.36 14.30 14.14
N GLN A 361 5.39 15.09 13.85
CA GLN A 361 6.39 15.47 14.87
C GLN A 361 5.76 16.39 15.92
N PHE A 362 4.90 17.32 15.52
CA PHE A 362 4.10 18.13 16.43
C PHE A 362 3.21 17.26 17.32
N GLU A 363 2.43 16.32 16.76
CA GLU A 363 1.56 15.42 17.53
C GLU A 363 2.37 14.60 18.56
N ARG A 364 3.52 14.05 18.13
CA ARG A 364 4.40 13.26 19.00
C ARG A 364 4.96 14.09 20.16
N ALA A 365 5.37 15.33 19.89
CA ALA A 365 5.90 16.24 20.90
C ALA A 365 4.77 16.72 21.84
N LEU A 366 3.59 17.05 21.32
CA LEU A 366 2.41 17.45 22.09
C LEU A 366 1.97 16.34 23.03
N LYS A 367 1.91 15.10 22.55
CA LYS A 367 1.56 13.91 23.35
C LYS A 367 2.54 13.67 24.49
N ARG A 368 3.84 13.91 24.28
CA ARG A 368 4.84 13.81 25.35
C ARG A 368 4.60 14.89 26.41
N ARG A 369 4.43 16.14 25.98
CA ARG A 369 4.29 17.29 26.86
C ARG A 369 3.02 17.25 27.70
N VAL A 370 1.87 16.95 27.08
CA VAL A 370 0.58 16.85 27.78
C VAL A 370 0.57 15.69 28.76
N ARG A 371 1.22 14.56 28.44
CA ARG A 371 1.37 13.44 29.37
C ARG A 371 2.08 13.86 30.66
N GLU A 372 3.16 14.63 30.56
CA GLU A 372 3.89 15.13 31.73
C GLU A 372 2.99 16.00 32.63
N MET A 373 2.15 16.84 32.02
CA MET A 373 1.22 17.72 32.75
C MET A 373 0.13 16.92 33.47
N VAL A 374 -0.51 15.96 32.80
CA VAL A 374 -1.58 15.14 33.37
C VAL A 374 -1.04 14.20 34.47
N VAL A 375 0.16 13.64 34.30
CA VAL A 375 0.78 12.76 35.31
C VAL A 375 1.22 13.54 36.55
N ALA A 376 1.72 14.77 36.40
CA ALA A 376 2.08 15.62 37.54
C ALA A 376 0.86 15.97 38.41
N GLU A 377 -0.29 16.22 37.79
CA GLU A 377 -1.56 16.52 38.48
C GLU A 377 -2.06 15.32 39.32
N GLN A 378 -1.87 14.08 38.84
CA GLN A 378 -2.25 12.87 39.59
C GLN A 378 -1.37 12.64 40.84
N VAL A 379 -0.14 13.15 40.87
CA VAL A 379 0.76 13.05 42.03
C VAL A 379 0.43 14.11 43.07
N GLU A 380 0.04 15.33 42.68
CA GLU A 380 -0.35 16.39 43.63
C GLU A 380 -1.69 16.13 44.34
N VAL A 381 -2.62 15.38 43.73
CA VAL A 381 -3.91 15.03 44.36
C VAL A 381 -3.78 13.85 45.35
N ALA A 382 -2.68 13.10 45.28
CA ALA A 382 -2.42 11.91 46.13
C ALA A 382 -1.60 12.21 47.41
N VAL A 383 -1.18 13.47 47.61
CA VAL A 383 -0.48 13.98 48.81
C VAL A 383 -1.43 14.88 49.59
#